data_AF-A0A955P7P8-F1
#
_entry.id   AF-A0A955P7P8-F1
#
_cell.length_a   1.000
_cell.length_b   1.000
_cell.length_c   1.000
_cell.angle_alpha   90.00
_cell.angle_beta   90.00
_cell.angle_gamma   90.00
#
_symmetry.space_group_name_H-M   'P 1'
#
loop_
_entity.id
_entity.type
_entity.pdbx_description
1 polymer ?
#
loop_
_entity_poly.entity_id
_entity_poly.type
_entity_poly.pdbx_seq_one_letter_code
_entity_poly.pdbx_strand_id
1 'polypeptide(L)' 'AEGMKPYDAVVNSGVSRMLPVIMAAATTVLGMLPLLQDAFFIAMAVTIMFGLTFATVLTLLVVPTLYTIFYRIPSPK' A
#
# COMPACT_ATOMS: atom_id res chain seq x y z
N ALA A 1 23.07 -7.00 -17.55
CA ALA A 1 23.21 -6.09 -16.40
C ALA A 1 22.92 -4.69 -16.90
N GLU A 2 21.65 -4.34 -17.07
CA GLU A 2 21.25 -3.07 -17.68
C GLU A 2 21.30 -1.96 -16.64
N GLY A 3 22.12 -0.93 -16.92
CA GLY A 3 22.35 0.23 -16.07
C GLY A 3 21.13 1.13 -15.99
N MET A 4 20.14 0.73 -15.19
CA MET A 4 18.98 1.55 -14.90
C MET A 4 19.37 2.68 -13.94
N LYS A 5 18.91 3.91 -14.22
CA LYS A 5 19.12 5.04 -13.32
C LYS A 5 18.59 4.63 -11.93
N PRO A 6 19.33 4.88 -10.84
CA PRO A 6 18.97 4.39 -9.50
C PRO A 6 17.56 4.81 -9.08
N TYR A 7 17.09 5.96 -9.54
CA TYR A 7 15.70 6.42 -9.34
C TYR A 7 14.66 5.50 -9.98
N ASP A 8 14.85 5.08 -11.23
CA ASP A 8 13.92 4.17 -11.93
C ASP A 8 13.95 2.76 -11.34
N ALA A 9 15.13 2.28 -10.94
CA ALA A 9 15.24 0.97 -10.27
C ALA A 9 14.47 0.96 -8.95
N VAL A 10 14.49 2.09 -8.25
CA VAL A 10 13.80 2.28 -6.98
C VAL A 10 12.29 2.36 -7.17
N VAL A 11 11.83 3.13 -8.15
CA VAL A 11 10.41 3.24 -8.47
C VAL A 11 9.87 1.88 -8.94
N ASN A 12 10.57 1.16 -9.82
CA ASN A 12 10.16 -0.18 -10.26
C ASN A 12 10.09 -1.18 -9.09
N SER A 13 11.08 -1.16 -8.20
CA SER A 13 11.10 -2.02 -7.02
C SER A 13 9.99 -1.67 -6.02
N GLY A 14 9.69 -0.38 -5.86
CA GLY A 14 8.57 0.10 -5.06
C GLY A 14 7.22 -0.33 -5.63
N VAL A 15 6.97 -0.06 -6.92
CA VAL A 15 5.72 -0.41 -7.61
C VAL A 15 5.46 -1.92 -7.59
N SER A 16 6.49 -2.75 -7.81
CA SER A 16 6.37 -4.22 -7.76
C SER A 16 5.90 -4.73 -6.40
N ARG A 17 6.16 -4.01 -5.31
CA ARG A 17 5.73 -4.36 -3.94
C ARG A 17 4.41 -3.72 -3.53
N MET A 18 4.09 -2.55 -4.07
CA MET A 18 2.87 -1.80 -3.76
C MET A 18 1.61 -2.47 -4.31
N LEU A 19 1.67 -3.02 -5.53
CA LEU A 19 0.53 -3.69 -6.18
C LEU A 19 0.00 -4.88 -5.34
N PRO A 20 0.85 -5.80 -4.83
CA PRO A 20 0.42 -6.85 -3.91
C PRO A 20 -0.33 -6.34 -2.66
N VAL A 21 0.13 -5.25 -2.06
CA VAL A 21 -0.49 -4.68 -0.84
C VAL A 21 -1.89 -4.14 -1.14
N ILE A 22 -2.04 -3.42 -2.26
CA ILE A 22 -3.34 -2.91 -2.71
C ILE A 22 -4.31 -4.07 -2.98
N MET A 23 -3.84 -5.14 -3.61
CA MET A 23 -4.66 -6.33 -3.88
C MET A 23 -5.15 -7.00 -2.59
N ALA A 24 -4.29 -7.12 -1.58
CA ALA A 24 -4.67 -7.68 -0.28
C ALA A 24 -5.68 -6.79 0.48
N ALA A 25 -5.49 -5.47 0.45
CA ALA A 25 -6.43 -4.53 1.04
C ALA A 25 -7.80 -4.60 0.32
N ALA A 26 -7.80 -4.64 -1.01
CA ALA A 26 -9.02 -4.71 -1.82
C ALA A 26 -9.82 -6.00 -1.55
N THR A 27 -9.17 -7.16 -1.49
CA THR A 27 -9.87 -8.42 -1.21
C THR A 27 -10.43 -8.46 0.21
N THR A 28 -9.77 -7.82 1.18
CA THR A 28 -10.28 -7.71 2.56
C THR A 28 -11.55 -6.85 2.60
N VAL A 29 -11.55 -5.68 1.96
CA VAL A 29 -12.72 -4.79 1.89
C VAL A 29 -13.89 -5.49 1.17
N LEU A 30 -13.62 -6.18 0.06
CA LEU A 30 -14.64 -6.93 -0.67
C LEU A 30 -15.18 -8.13 0.13
N GLY A 31 -14.33 -8.82 0.90
CA GLY A 31 -14.74 -9.95 1.74
C GLY A 31 -15.57 -9.54 2.95
N MET A 32 -15.42 -8.31 3.45
CA MET A 32 -16.19 -7.79 4.57
C MET A 32 -17.51 -7.10 4.16
N LEU A 33 -17.71 -6.87 2.86
CA LEU A 33 -18.92 -6.29 2.30
C LEU A 33 -20.22 -7.04 2.68
N PRO A 34 -20.30 -8.39 2.66
CA PRO A 34 -21.51 -9.10 3.11
C PRO A 34 -21.75 -8.98 4.62
N LEU A 35 -20.71 -8.84 5.44
CA LEU A 35 -20.83 -8.68 6.90
C LEU A 35 -21.48 -7.35 7.30
N LEU A 36 -21.57 -6.38 6.39
CA LEU A 36 -22.28 -5.12 6.62
C LEU A 36 -23.80 -5.29 6.71
N GLN A 37 -24.35 -6.39 6.21
CA GLN A 37 -25.78 -6.67 6.31
C GLN A 37 -26.19 -7.12 7.71
N ASP A 38 -25.22 -7.48 8.56
CA ASP A 38 -25.47 -8.02 9.88
C ASP A 38 -25.12 -6.99 10.98
N ALA A 39 -26.14 -6.55 11.72
CA ALA A 39 -26.04 -5.42 12.66
C ALA A 39 -25.04 -5.67 13.82
N PHE A 40 -24.72 -6.93 14.10
CA PHE A 40 -23.74 -7.31 15.11
C PHE A 40 -22.29 -7.08 14.65
N PHE A 41 -22.01 -7.31 13.37
CA PHE A 41 -20.65 -7.27 12.81
C PHE A 41 -20.32 -5.95 12.09
N ILE A 42 -21.33 -5.13 11.81
CA ILE A 42 -21.18 -3.87 11.05
C ILE A 42 -20.11 -2.94 11.64
N ALA A 43 -20.08 -2.78 12.97
CA ALA A 43 -19.12 -1.91 13.64
C ALA A 43 -17.66 -2.41 13.52
N MET A 44 -17.47 -3.73 13.57
CA MET A 44 -16.14 -4.35 13.40
C MET A 44 -15.69 -4.32 11.94
N ALA A 45 -16.61 -4.58 10.99
CA ALA A 45 -16.31 -4.53 9.58
C ALA A 45 -15.90 -3.11 9.14
N VAL A 46 -16.64 -2.08 9.57
CA VAL A 46 -16.33 -0.69 9.22
C VAL A 46 -14.99 -0.25 9.82
N THR A 47 -14.70 -0.57 11.08
CA THR A 47 -13.44 -0.20 11.72
C THR A 47 -12.22 -0.87 11.05
N ILE A 48 -12.33 -2.16 10.70
CA ILE A 48 -11.27 -2.89 10.01
C ILE A 48 -11.07 -2.35 8.60
N MET A 49 -12.13 -2.15 7.81
CA MET A 49 -12.01 -1.62 6.45
C MET A 49 -11.38 -0.23 6.42
N PHE A 50 -11.79 0.66 7.33
CA PHE A 50 -11.26 2.02 7.41
C PHE A 50 -9.81 2.03 7.91
N GLY A 51 -9.50 1.22 8.92
CA GLY A 51 -8.15 1.05 9.44
C GLY A 51 -7.18 0.50 8.38
N LEU A 52 -7.59 -0.52 7.63
CA LEU A 52 -6.80 -1.11 6.55
C LEU A 52 -6.59 -0.14 5.40
N THR A 53 -7.63 0.57 4.96
CA THR A 53 -7.48 1.57 3.88
C THR A 53 -6.52 2.68 4.30
N PHE A 54 -6.67 3.22 5.51
CA PHE A 54 -5.75 4.22 6.03
C PHE A 54 -4.31 3.71 6.17
N ALA A 55 -4.13 2.51 6.74
CA ALA A 55 -2.81 1.89 6.88
C ALA A 55 -2.17 1.59 5.51
N THR A 56 -2.98 1.23 4.51
CA THR A 56 -2.51 0.99 3.14
C THR A 56 -1.99 2.28 2.53
N VAL A 57 -2.74 3.38 2.62
CA VAL A 57 -2.31 4.70 2.14
C VAL A 57 -1.02 5.15 2.84
N LEU A 58 -0.97 4.99 4.17
CA LEU A 58 0.22 5.32 4.95
C LEU A 58 1.43 4.48 4.49
N THR A 59 1.26 3.18 4.29
CA THR A 59 2.34 2.29 3.84
C THR A 59 2.82 2.65 2.43
N LEU A 60 1.90 2.93 1.52
CA LEU A 60 2.22 3.36 0.14
C LEU A 60 3.00 4.68 0.10
N LEU A 61 2.81 5.58 1.07
CA LEU A 61 3.58 6.82 1.19
C LEU A 61 4.90 6.62 1.95
N VAL A 62 4.88 5.84 3.03
CA VAL A 62 6.03 5.62 3.92
C VAL A 62 7.09 4.74 3.27
N VAL A 63 6.71 3.67 2.57
CA VAL A 63 7.66 2.77 1.90
C VAL A 63 8.56 3.50 0.88
N PRO A 64 8.04 4.32 -0.06
CA PRO A 64 8.89 5.03 -1.02
C PRO A 64 9.68 6.17 -0.37
N THR A 65 9.12 6.87 0.63
CA THR A 65 9.89 7.91 1.36
C THR A 65 11.02 7.30 2.18
N LEU A 66 10.78 6.23 2.93
CA LEU A 66 11.82 5.53 3.68
C LEU A 66 12.91 4.99 2.75
N TYR A 67 12.51 4.44 1.60
CA TYR A 67 13.43 3.86 0.64
C TYR A 67 14.26 4.92 -0.10
N THR A 68 13.66 6.07 -0.47
CA THR A 68 14.41 7.21 -1.03
C THR A 68 15.40 7.82 -0.03
N ILE A 69 15.06 7.84 1.26
CA ILE A 69 15.96 8.29 2.34
C ILE A 69 17.12 7.30 2.54
N PHE A 70 16.85 6.00 2.66
CA PHE A 70 17.88 4.97 2.90
C PHE A 70 18.85 4.85 1.72
N TYR A 71 18.36 4.89 0.49
CA TYR A 71 19.20 4.82 -0.71
C TYR A 71 19.78 6.17 -1.15
N ARG A 72 19.47 7.27 -0.43
CA ARG A 72 20.01 8.63 -0.65
C ARG A 72 20.03 9.03 -2.13
N ILE A 73 18.94 8.74 -2.84
CA ILE A 73 18.85 8.84 -4.29
C ILE A 73 18.74 10.33 -4.65
N PRO A 74 19.66 10.91 -5.44
CA PRO A 74 19.54 12.29 -5.88
C PRO A 74 18.30 12.40 -6.78
N SER A 75 17.36 13.27 -6.37
CA SER A 75 16.20 13.65 -7.16
C SER A 75 16.66 14.15 -8.53
N PRO A 76 16.16 13.60 -9.66
CA PRO A 76 16.44 14.18 -10.95
C PRO A 76 15.78 15.56 -10.97
N LYS A 77 16.60 16.60 -11.08
CA LYS A 77 16.11 17.94 -11.44
C LYS A 77 15.35 17.88 -12.77
#